data_AF-A0A2I2KYP3-F1
#
_entry.id   AF-A0A2I2KYP3-F1
#
_cell.length_a   1.000
_cell.length_b   1.000
_cell.length_c   1.000
_cell.angle_alpha   90.00
_cell.angle_beta   90.00
_cell.angle_gamma   90.00
#
_symmetry.space_group_name_H-M   'P 1'
#
loop_
_entity.id
_entity.type
_entity.pdbx_description
1 polymer ?
#
loop_
_entity_poly.entity_id
_entity_poly.type
_entity_poly.pdbx_seq_one_letter_code
_entity_poly.pdbx_strand_id
1 'polypeptide(L)'
;MKLNIFSVPTEGVAALKVKLGDVGLKVIHQGEMSGWQSAFYFLENPEPAPIPWVATYAEYFEDNNLPMNLIYFSAYIFEKDDKCYALSYGKAHFYIRQFCDHDFGIEIVKRIGDDSNTLQTSVRRFNSKRKKQIRSLARGTALDLESGEAVEYLQTEIALDYQAQFGRSAKFGSSILLNAPIEKDGIGDLFDNIDDALTQEARFTLPRTTTITVSIHGCALQHPRF
;
A
#
# COMPACT_ATOMS: atom_id res chain seq x y z
N MET A 1 -10.96 3.82 13.49
CA MET A 1 -9.68 4.49 13.16
C MET A 1 -9.29 4.30 11.69
N LYS A 2 -8.67 5.31 11.04
CA LYS A 2 -8.17 5.19 9.65
C LYS A 2 -6.71 4.75 9.63
N LEU A 3 -6.40 3.67 8.93
CA LEU A 3 -5.08 3.04 8.90
C LEU A 3 -4.65 2.74 7.47
N ASN A 4 -3.41 3.08 7.10
CA ASN A 4 -2.79 2.64 5.86
C ASN A 4 -1.68 1.64 6.18
N ILE A 5 -1.92 0.37 5.86
CA ILE A 5 -1.15 -0.78 6.32
C ILE A 5 -0.41 -1.40 5.13
N PHE A 6 0.89 -1.62 5.30
CA PHE A 6 1.73 -2.35 4.36
C PHE A 6 2.22 -3.64 5.02
N SER A 7 2.25 -4.73 4.26
CA SER A 7 3.10 -5.88 4.59
C SER A 7 4.51 -5.64 4.07
N VAL A 8 5.52 -5.93 4.88
CA VAL A 8 6.95 -5.79 4.53
C VAL A 8 7.59 -7.17 4.64
N PRO A 9 8.09 -7.77 3.54
CA PRO A 9 8.82 -9.02 3.59
C PRO A 9 10.03 -8.93 4.52
N THR A 10 10.33 -10.02 5.22
CA THR A 10 11.37 -10.07 6.27
C THR A 10 12.73 -9.56 5.76
N GLU A 11 13.08 -9.87 4.51
CA GLU A 11 14.31 -9.42 3.85
C GLU A 11 14.37 -7.90 3.64
N GLY A 12 13.22 -7.23 3.55
CA GLY A 12 13.10 -5.79 3.32
C GLY A 12 13.10 -4.97 4.62
N VAL A 13 12.84 -5.58 5.77
CA VAL A 13 12.64 -4.86 7.05
C VAL A 13 13.88 -4.09 7.48
N ALA A 14 15.06 -4.72 7.44
CA ALA A 14 16.30 -4.06 7.81
C ALA A 14 16.62 -2.86 6.90
N ALA A 15 16.44 -3.02 5.59
CA ALA A 15 16.65 -1.95 4.62
C ALA A 15 15.62 -0.81 4.77
N LEU A 16 14.37 -1.13 5.09
CA LEU A 16 13.35 -0.14 5.43
C LEU A 16 13.76 0.69 6.65
N LYS A 17 14.18 0.05 7.74
CA LYS A 17 14.61 0.75 8.97
C LYS A 17 15.79 1.70 8.71
N VAL A 18 16.77 1.28 7.90
CA VAL A 18 17.86 2.16 7.44
C VAL A 18 17.29 3.34 6.67
N LYS A 19 16.40 3.08 5.69
CA LYS A 19 15.80 4.15 4.89
C LYS A 19 15.00 5.15 5.71
N LEU A 20 14.28 4.71 6.74
CA LEU A 20 13.55 5.60 7.66
C LEU A 20 14.53 6.52 8.42
N GLY A 21 15.67 5.98 8.86
CA GLY A 21 16.75 6.77 9.47
C GLY A 21 17.36 7.79 8.49
N ASP A 22 17.65 7.39 7.25
CA ASP A 22 18.22 8.27 6.21
C ASP A 22 17.32 9.46 5.88
N VAL A 23 16.01 9.32 6.05
CA VAL A 23 15.03 10.41 5.83
C VAL A 23 14.72 11.21 7.10
N GLY A 24 15.52 11.01 8.15
CA GLY A 24 15.48 11.78 9.39
C GLY A 24 14.47 11.30 10.43
N LEU A 25 13.81 10.16 10.23
CA LEU A 25 12.90 9.61 11.24
C LEU A 25 13.67 8.98 12.39
N LYS A 26 13.24 9.25 13.61
CA LYS A 26 13.79 8.67 14.83
C LYS A 26 12.72 7.87 15.56
N VAL A 27 13.13 6.80 16.23
CA VAL A 27 12.24 6.04 17.11
C VAL A 27 11.97 6.89 18.35
N ILE A 28 10.72 7.26 18.58
CA ILE A 28 10.29 8.04 19.76
C ILE A 28 9.48 7.20 20.76
N HIS A 29 9.02 6.02 20.32
CA HIS A 29 8.30 5.08 21.18
C HIS A 29 8.55 3.65 20.71
N GLN A 30 8.68 2.73 21.66
CA GLN A 30 8.72 1.29 21.44
C GLN A 30 7.76 0.63 22.43
N GLY A 31 7.17 -0.50 22.02
CA GLY A 31 6.25 -1.23 22.86
C GLY A 31 5.96 -2.63 22.31
N GLU A 32 4.93 -3.24 22.87
CA GLU A 32 4.42 -4.53 22.45
C GLU A 32 2.89 -4.50 22.47
N MET A 33 2.25 -5.08 21.45
CA MET A 33 0.80 -5.16 21.33
C MET A 33 0.39 -6.51 20.74
N SER A 34 -0.28 -7.36 21.51
CA SER A 34 -0.68 -8.71 21.08
C SER A 34 0.48 -9.56 20.52
N GLY A 35 1.66 -9.45 21.15
CA GLY A 35 2.88 -10.12 20.73
C GLY A 35 3.64 -9.44 19.58
N TRP A 36 3.11 -8.36 19.01
CA TRP A 36 3.81 -7.55 18.01
C TRP A 36 4.75 -6.56 18.69
N GLN A 37 6.05 -6.71 18.46
CA GLN A 37 7.05 -5.72 18.86
C GLN A 37 6.89 -4.49 17.98
N SER A 38 6.76 -3.32 18.58
CA SER A 38 6.38 -2.11 17.88
C SER A 38 7.41 -0.99 18.05
N ALA A 39 7.64 -0.22 16.99
CA ALA A 39 8.53 0.93 16.99
C ALA A 39 7.92 2.10 16.19
N PHE A 40 7.63 3.21 16.87
CA PHE A 40 7.07 4.41 16.26
C PHE A 40 8.17 5.38 15.87
N TYR A 41 8.34 5.57 14.56
CA TYR A 41 9.31 6.45 13.94
C TYR A 41 8.65 7.79 13.60
N PHE A 42 9.21 8.91 14.07
CA PHE A 42 8.66 10.25 13.87
C PHE A 42 9.73 11.25 13.42
N LEU A 43 9.33 12.21 12.59
CA LEU A 43 10.18 13.34 12.20
C LEU A 43 9.92 14.50 13.15
N GLU A 44 10.77 14.66 14.15
CA GLU A 44 10.59 15.70 15.18
C GLU A 44 10.79 17.12 14.65
N ASN A 45 11.80 17.31 13.78
CA ASN A 45 12.24 18.63 13.32
C ASN A 45 12.26 18.65 11.79
N PRO A 46 11.11 18.86 11.12
CA PRO A 46 11.08 18.96 9.67
C PRO A 46 11.75 20.25 9.20
N GLU A 47 12.58 20.15 8.17
CA GLU A 47 13.12 21.32 7.49
C GLU A 47 12.01 22.06 6.70
N PRO A 48 11.97 23.40 6.72
CA PRO A 48 11.06 24.17 5.88
C PRO A 48 11.24 23.84 4.41
N ALA A 49 10.16 23.41 3.76
CA ALA A 49 10.14 23.11 2.33
C ALA A 49 9.48 24.25 1.54
N PRO A 50 10.07 24.70 0.43
CA PRO A 50 9.46 25.72 -0.42
C PRO A 50 8.14 25.20 -1.01
N ILE A 51 7.19 26.11 -1.19
CA ILE A 51 5.88 25.80 -1.77
C ILE A 51 5.90 26.23 -3.24
N PRO A 52 5.80 25.30 -4.22
CA PRO A 52 6.02 25.65 -5.63
C PRO A 52 5.12 26.77 -6.17
N TRP A 53 3.84 26.79 -5.79
CA TRP A 53 2.91 27.83 -6.24
C TRP A 53 3.15 29.19 -5.57
N VAL A 54 3.80 29.23 -4.40
CA VAL A 54 4.15 30.48 -3.73
C VAL A 54 5.18 31.24 -4.55
N ALA A 55 6.12 30.53 -5.18
CA ALA A 55 7.08 31.15 -6.10
C ALA A 55 6.40 31.79 -7.34
N THR A 56 5.25 31.26 -7.77
CA THR A 56 4.48 31.80 -8.91
C THR A 56 3.81 33.14 -8.58
N TYR A 57 3.47 33.38 -7.32
CA TYR A 57 2.77 34.59 -6.87
C TYR A 57 3.60 35.36 -5.84
N ALA A 58 4.93 35.25 -5.92
CA ALA A 58 5.86 35.78 -4.92
C ALA A 58 5.67 37.29 -4.74
N GLU A 59 5.30 38.02 -5.80
CA GLU A 59 5.07 39.46 -5.76
C GLU A 59 3.86 39.90 -4.93
N TYR A 60 2.96 38.98 -4.54
CA TYR A 60 1.81 39.28 -3.68
C TYR A 60 2.14 39.16 -2.19
N PHE A 61 3.33 38.66 -1.83
CA PHE A 61 3.77 38.52 -0.45
C PHE A 61 4.65 39.71 -0.05
N GLU A 62 4.29 40.37 1.06
CA GLU A 62 5.06 41.48 1.61
C GLU A 62 6.41 41.00 2.20
N ASP A 63 7.42 41.86 2.14
CA ASP A 63 8.71 41.71 2.83
C ASP A 63 9.50 40.40 2.58
N ASN A 64 9.34 39.77 1.41
CA ASN A 64 9.98 38.49 1.05
C ASN A 64 9.69 37.35 2.03
N ASN A 65 8.65 37.46 2.86
CA ASN A 65 8.29 36.43 3.83
C ASN A 65 7.40 35.35 3.16
N LEU A 66 8.02 34.59 2.26
CA LEU A 66 7.33 33.54 1.51
C LEU A 66 6.97 32.38 2.46
N PRO A 67 5.69 31.98 2.53
CA PRO A 67 5.30 30.86 3.37
C PRO A 67 6.00 29.57 2.92
N MET A 68 6.42 28.77 3.92
CA MET A 68 7.06 27.48 3.73
C MET A 68 6.26 26.38 4.42
N ASN A 69 6.38 25.16 3.91
CA ASN A 69 5.74 23.98 4.50
C ASN A 69 6.66 23.33 5.55
N LEU A 70 6.12 23.04 6.72
CA LEU A 70 6.70 22.08 7.66
C LEU A 70 5.93 20.77 7.53
N ILE A 71 6.63 19.71 7.10
CA ILE A 71 5.98 18.47 6.70
C ILE A 71 6.37 17.36 7.67
N TYR A 72 5.53 17.16 8.68
CA TYR A 72 5.63 16.04 9.61
C TYR A 72 5.16 14.74 8.95
N PHE A 73 5.84 13.64 9.25
CA PHE A 73 5.43 12.30 8.85
C PHE A 73 5.98 11.26 9.84
N SER A 74 5.38 10.08 9.84
CA SER A 74 5.77 8.97 10.71
C SER A 74 5.52 7.62 10.07
N ALA A 75 6.26 6.63 10.56
CA ALA A 75 6.04 5.22 10.28
C ALA A 75 5.89 4.47 11.60
N TYR A 76 4.94 3.54 11.70
CA TYR A 76 4.84 2.65 12.84
C TYR A 76 5.11 1.22 12.36
N ILE A 77 6.23 0.65 12.79
CA ILE A 77 6.64 -0.71 12.41
C ILE A 77 6.21 -1.68 13.51
N PHE A 78 5.69 -2.83 13.10
CA PHE A 78 5.28 -3.93 13.95
C PHE A 78 5.89 -5.22 13.42
N GLU A 79 6.56 -5.96 14.29
CA GLU A 79 7.24 -7.22 13.96
C GLU A 79 6.77 -8.32 14.91
N LYS A 80 6.41 -9.48 14.37
CA LYS A 80 6.04 -10.69 15.10
C LYS A 80 6.46 -11.90 14.27
N ASP A 81 7.32 -12.74 14.85
CA ASP A 81 7.92 -13.89 14.16
C ASP A 81 8.59 -13.49 12.82
N ASP A 82 8.13 -14.05 11.70
CA ASP A 82 8.60 -13.75 10.35
C ASP A 82 7.78 -12.66 9.63
N LYS A 83 6.84 -12.02 10.33
CA LYS A 83 5.91 -11.05 9.75
C LYS A 83 6.22 -9.63 10.19
N CYS A 84 6.05 -8.69 9.27
CA CYS A 84 6.21 -7.26 9.54
C CYS A 84 5.10 -6.45 8.86
N TYR A 85 4.42 -5.63 9.66
CA TYR A 85 3.47 -4.63 9.18
C TYR A 85 3.98 -3.21 9.44
N ALA A 86 3.71 -2.30 8.51
CA ALA A 86 4.06 -0.90 8.62
C ALA A 86 2.83 -0.02 8.42
N LEU A 87 2.55 0.86 9.39
CA LEU A 87 1.58 1.95 9.25
C LEU A 87 2.28 3.19 8.72
N SER A 88 1.72 3.80 7.68
CA SER A 88 2.27 5.03 7.10
C SER A 88 1.43 6.26 7.46
N TYR A 89 2.09 7.34 7.87
CA TYR A 89 1.47 8.66 8.02
C TYR A 89 2.22 9.70 7.19
N GLY A 90 1.48 10.56 6.48
CA GLY A 90 2.07 11.58 5.61
C GLY A 90 2.94 10.97 4.50
N LYS A 91 4.16 11.49 4.34
CA LYS A 91 5.09 11.06 3.29
C LYS A 91 5.74 9.71 3.52
N ALA A 92 5.63 9.12 4.71
CA ALA A 92 6.21 7.81 5.02
C ALA A 92 5.76 6.72 4.05
N HIS A 93 4.55 6.84 3.49
CA HIS A 93 4.02 5.98 2.44
C HIS A 93 5.02 5.79 1.27
N PHE A 94 5.70 6.86 0.82
CA PHE A 94 6.62 6.78 -0.32
C PHE A 94 7.90 6.01 -0.01
N TYR A 95 8.31 6.00 1.25
CA TYR A 95 9.50 5.27 1.69
C TYR A 95 9.16 3.81 1.97
N ILE A 96 8.07 3.54 2.69
CA ILE A 96 7.62 2.17 3.01
C ILE A 96 7.29 1.39 1.73
N ARG A 97 6.64 2.02 0.76
CA ARG A 97 6.21 1.37 -0.49
C ARG A 97 7.37 0.75 -1.29
N GLN A 98 8.62 1.17 -1.09
CA GLN A 98 9.78 0.61 -1.79
C GLN A 98 10.19 -0.77 -1.27
N PHE A 99 9.73 -1.14 -0.08
CA PHE A 99 10.11 -2.37 0.61
C PHE A 99 8.91 -3.27 0.91
N CYS A 100 7.71 -2.86 0.51
CA CYS A 100 6.49 -3.61 0.81
C CYS A 100 6.25 -4.75 -0.18
N ASP A 101 5.45 -5.73 0.24
CA ASP A 101 4.79 -6.64 -0.69
C ASP A 101 3.76 -5.84 -1.51
N HIS A 102 4.04 -5.67 -2.80
CA HIS A 102 3.18 -4.93 -3.72
C HIS A 102 1.84 -5.62 -4.01
N ASP A 103 1.75 -6.91 -3.72
CA ASP A 103 0.59 -7.74 -3.99
C ASP A 103 -0.33 -7.86 -2.75
N PHE A 104 0.17 -7.48 -1.57
CA PHE A 104 -0.51 -7.60 -0.27
C PHE A 104 -1.97 -7.16 -0.30
N GLY A 105 -2.27 -5.92 -0.69
CA GLY A 105 -3.65 -5.43 -0.64
C GLY A 105 -4.57 -6.15 -1.63
N ILE A 106 -4.03 -6.56 -2.79
CA ILE A 106 -4.77 -7.34 -3.77
C ILE A 106 -4.96 -8.80 -3.32
N GLU A 107 -4.05 -9.38 -2.53
CA GLU A 107 -4.26 -10.70 -1.93
C GLU A 107 -5.30 -10.66 -0.80
N ILE A 108 -5.30 -9.60 0.01
CA ILE A 108 -6.29 -9.41 1.07
C ILE A 108 -7.69 -9.22 0.51
N VAL A 109 -7.86 -8.38 -0.51
CA VAL A 109 -9.21 -8.07 -1.02
C VAL A 109 -9.91 -9.30 -1.58
N LYS A 110 -9.18 -10.26 -2.15
CA LYS A 110 -9.73 -11.54 -2.63
C LYS A 110 -10.39 -12.37 -1.51
N ARG A 111 -10.05 -12.13 -0.24
CA ARG A 111 -10.55 -12.88 0.93
C ARG A 111 -11.59 -12.12 1.72
N ILE A 112 -11.40 -10.81 1.92
CA ILE A 112 -12.29 -10.00 2.78
C ILE A 112 -13.21 -9.05 2.00
N GLY A 113 -12.95 -8.86 0.70
CA GLY A 113 -13.74 -7.96 -0.14
C GLY A 113 -15.06 -8.57 -0.59
N ASP A 114 -16.03 -7.71 -0.85
CA ASP A 114 -17.26 -8.03 -1.59
C ASP A 114 -17.06 -7.64 -3.07
N ASP A 115 -16.98 -8.60 -3.97
CA ASP A 115 -16.77 -8.36 -5.41
C ASP A 115 -18.04 -7.86 -6.12
N SER A 116 -19.21 -8.03 -5.49
CA SER A 116 -20.50 -7.56 -6.01
C SER A 116 -20.74 -6.07 -5.78
N ASN A 117 -19.96 -5.42 -4.90
CA ASN A 117 -20.13 -4.03 -4.52
C ASN A 117 -18.86 -3.18 -4.70
N THR A 118 -18.29 -3.27 -5.91
CA THR A 118 -17.10 -2.50 -6.27
C THR A 118 -17.41 -1.01 -6.41
N LEU A 119 -16.66 -0.16 -5.72
CA LEU A 119 -16.83 1.30 -5.74
C LEU A 119 -15.87 2.00 -6.72
N GLN A 120 -14.63 1.53 -6.83
CA GLN A 120 -13.63 2.11 -7.73
C GLN A 120 -12.56 1.09 -8.11
N THR A 121 -12.11 1.08 -9.36
CA THR A 121 -11.02 0.23 -9.83
C THR A 121 -10.01 1.04 -10.64
N SER A 122 -8.73 0.72 -10.52
CA SER A 122 -7.72 1.13 -11.50
C SER A 122 -7.09 -0.09 -12.11
N VAL A 123 -7.08 -0.11 -13.44
CA VAL A 123 -6.54 -1.20 -14.24
C VAL A 123 -5.42 -0.70 -15.13
N ARG A 124 -4.41 -1.54 -15.33
CA ARG A 124 -3.32 -1.32 -16.29
C ARG A 124 -3.57 -2.18 -17.53
N ARG A 125 -3.65 -1.53 -18.71
CA ARG A 125 -3.79 -2.18 -20.02
C ARG A 125 -2.44 -2.28 -20.72
N PHE A 126 -2.12 -3.46 -21.27
CA PHE A 126 -0.81 -3.72 -21.89
C PHE A 126 -0.79 -3.62 -23.42
N ASN A 127 -1.92 -3.76 -24.11
CA ASN A 127 -1.99 -3.81 -25.59
C ASN A 127 -2.39 -2.49 -26.29
N SER A 128 -2.37 -1.33 -25.61
CA SER A 128 -2.79 -0.06 -26.23
C SER A 128 -1.90 1.13 -25.84
N LYS A 129 -1.95 2.22 -26.62
CA LYS A 129 -1.26 3.50 -26.33
C LYS A 129 -1.66 4.13 -24.98
N ARG A 130 -2.70 3.64 -24.29
CA ARG A 130 -3.14 4.07 -22.95
C ARG A 130 -2.67 3.08 -21.90
N LYS A 131 -1.69 3.49 -21.08
CA LYS A 131 -1.01 2.65 -20.07
C LYS A 131 -1.76 2.48 -18.75
N LYS A 132 -2.69 3.37 -18.39
CA LYS A 132 -3.44 3.31 -17.13
C LYS A 132 -4.86 3.80 -17.34
N GLN A 133 -5.84 3.07 -16.81
CA GLN A 133 -7.25 3.47 -16.81
C GLN A 133 -7.79 3.43 -15.38
N ILE A 134 -8.45 4.50 -14.97
CA ILE A 134 -9.20 4.57 -13.71
C ILE A 134 -10.68 4.47 -14.08
N ARG A 135 -11.38 3.52 -13.49
CA ARG A 135 -12.84 3.33 -13.64
C ARG A 135 -13.49 3.64 -12.28
N SER A 136 -14.37 4.62 -12.26
CA SER A 136 -15.28 4.83 -11.12
C SER A 136 -16.58 4.09 -11.43
N LEU A 137 -16.99 3.19 -10.55
CA LEU A 137 -18.20 2.38 -10.74
C LEU A 137 -19.30 2.91 -9.82
N ALA A 138 -20.55 2.86 -10.30
CA ALA A 138 -21.69 3.11 -9.43
C ALA A 138 -21.79 1.97 -8.39
N ARG A 139 -22.26 2.28 -7.19
CA ARG A 139 -22.42 1.30 -6.11
C ARG A 139 -23.30 0.12 -6.56
N GLY A 140 -22.90 -1.11 -6.26
CA GLY A 140 -23.59 -2.33 -6.70
C GLY A 140 -23.29 -2.77 -8.14
N THR A 141 -22.23 -2.23 -8.76
CA THR A 141 -21.75 -2.75 -10.04
C THR A 141 -20.71 -3.83 -9.79
N ALA A 142 -20.95 -5.03 -10.35
CA ALA A 142 -19.98 -6.11 -10.33
C ALA A 142 -18.70 -5.70 -11.09
N LEU A 143 -17.57 -6.27 -10.66
CA LEU A 143 -16.29 -6.01 -11.28
C LEU A 143 -16.24 -6.56 -12.71
N ASP A 144 -16.27 -5.68 -13.72
CA ASP A 144 -16.14 -6.02 -15.13
C ASP A 144 -14.71 -5.76 -15.63
N LEU A 145 -13.96 -6.84 -15.90
CA LEU A 145 -12.55 -6.80 -16.33
C LEU A 145 -12.39 -7.36 -17.74
N GLU A 146 -11.71 -6.61 -18.60
CA GLU A 146 -11.37 -7.07 -19.95
C GLU A 146 -10.09 -7.92 -19.96
N SER A 147 -10.00 -8.86 -20.90
CA SER A 147 -8.76 -9.62 -21.13
C SER A 147 -7.58 -8.69 -21.43
N GLY A 148 -6.48 -8.84 -20.68
CA GLY A 148 -5.30 -7.97 -20.78
C GLY A 148 -5.27 -6.78 -19.80
N GLU A 149 -6.22 -6.73 -18.85
CA GLU A 149 -6.22 -5.79 -17.72
C GLU A 149 -5.68 -6.45 -16.44
N ALA A 150 -4.85 -5.72 -15.69
CA ALA A 150 -4.44 -6.11 -14.34
C ALA A 150 -4.85 -5.05 -13.33
N VAL A 151 -5.38 -5.50 -12.19
CA VAL A 151 -5.86 -4.62 -11.12
C VAL A 151 -4.69 -4.12 -10.29
N GLU A 152 -4.43 -2.82 -10.32
CA GLU A 152 -3.41 -2.18 -9.46
C GLU A 152 -4.03 -1.60 -8.18
N TYR A 153 -5.33 -1.28 -8.24
CA TYR A 153 -6.05 -0.67 -7.13
C TYR A 153 -7.53 -1.03 -7.20
N LEU A 154 -8.11 -1.36 -6.04
CA LEU A 154 -9.52 -1.68 -5.88
C LEU A 154 -10.05 -0.99 -4.61
N GLN A 155 -11.17 -0.30 -4.71
CA GLN A 155 -11.96 0.16 -3.58
C GLN A 155 -13.30 -0.57 -3.62
N THR A 156 -13.62 -1.28 -2.54
CA THR A 156 -14.85 -2.05 -2.43
C THR A 156 -15.38 -2.06 -0.99
N GLU A 157 -16.62 -2.49 -0.81
CA GLU A 157 -17.13 -2.88 0.50
C GLU A 157 -16.44 -4.17 0.98
N ILE A 158 -16.30 -4.28 2.30
CA ILE A 158 -15.83 -5.50 2.96
C ILE A 158 -17.03 -6.41 3.13
N ALA A 159 -16.85 -7.71 2.90
CA ALA A 159 -17.92 -8.69 3.05
C ALA A 159 -18.46 -8.69 4.49
N LEU A 160 -19.77 -8.92 4.64
CA LEU A 160 -20.50 -8.71 5.91
C LEU A 160 -19.88 -9.45 7.11
N ASP A 161 -19.36 -10.65 6.88
CA ASP A 161 -18.68 -11.50 7.85
C ASP A 161 -17.35 -10.92 8.37
N TYR A 162 -16.74 -9.99 7.63
CA TYR A 162 -15.47 -9.34 7.97
C TYR A 162 -15.63 -7.89 8.47
N GLN A 163 -16.82 -7.28 8.34
CA GLN A 163 -16.98 -5.85 8.64
C GLN A 163 -16.73 -5.48 10.10
N ALA A 164 -16.99 -6.41 11.03
CA ALA A 164 -16.74 -6.19 12.45
C ALA A 164 -15.24 -6.02 12.78
N GLN A 165 -14.35 -6.61 11.97
CA GLN A 165 -12.90 -6.56 12.17
C GLN A 165 -12.24 -5.46 11.32
N PHE A 166 -12.68 -5.32 10.07
CA PHE A 166 -11.99 -4.49 9.08
C PHE A 166 -12.71 -3.19 8.73
N GLY A 167 -13.97 -3.04 9.16
CA GLY A 167 -14.84 -1.92 8.84
C GLY A 167 -15.68 -2.16 7.59
N ARG A 168 -16.42 -1.15 7.15
CA ARG A 168 -17.42 -1.31 6.07
C ARG A 168 -16.82 -1.35 4.67
N SER A 169 -15.78 -0.55 4.41
CA SER A 169 -15.16 -0.44 3.10
C SER A 169 -13.69 -0.07 3.21
N ALA A 170 -12.96 -0.39 2.16
CA ALA A 170 -11.52 -0.30 2.16
C ALA A 170 -10.96 -0.05 0.76
N LYS A 171 -9.71 0.39 0.71
CA LYS A 171 -8.95 0.57 -0.53
C LYS A 171 -7.75 -0.35 -0.51
N PHE A 172 -7.50 -1.01 -1.62
CA PHE A 172 -6.56 -2.10 -1.76
C PHE A 172 -5.64 -1.83 -2.94
N GLY A 173 -4.34 -2.02 -2.75
CA GLY A 173 -3.30 -1.91 -3.75
C GLY A 173 -2.02 -2.54 -3.21
N SER A 174 -0.90 -1.81 -3.22
CA SER A 174 0.32 -2.22 -2.48
C SER A 174 0.19 -2.07 -0.95
N SER A 175 -0.90 -1.46 -0.49
CA SER A 175 -1.28 -1.32 0.91
C SER A 175 -2.79 -1.54 1.05
N ILE A 176 -3.26 -1.68 2.28
CA ILE A 176 -4.69 -1.60 2.61
C ILE A 176 -4.96 -0.33 3.40
N LEU A 177 -5.92 0.47 2.93
CA LEU A 177 -6.41 1.65 3.63
C LEU A 177 -7.81 1.36 4.17
N LEU A 178 -7.86 1.16 5.49
CA LEU A 178 -9.03 0.74 6.25
C LEU A 178 -9.59 1.90 7.08
N ASN A 179 -10.89 1.88 7.33
CA ASN A 179 -11.50 2.56 8.47
C ASN A 179 -11.96 1.49 9.48
N ALA A 180 -11.00 0.88 10.17
CA ALA A 180 -11.25 -0.24 11.07
C ALA A 180 -12.01 0.23 12.33
N PRO A 181 -12.99 -0.53 12.84
CA PRO A 181 -13.78 -0.20 14.03
C PRO A 181 -13.03 -0.51 15.34
N ILE A 182 -11.76 -0.12 15.40
CA ILE A 182 -10.86 -0.35 16.52
C ILE A 182 -10.27 0.95 17.05
N GLU A 183 -9.83 0.91 18.30
CA GLU A 183 -8.96 1.90 18.93
C GLU A 183 -7.48 1.54 18.73
N LYS A 184 -6.57 2.45 19.13
CA LYS A 184 -5.12 2.25 18.98
C LYS A 184 -4.63 0.92 19.56
N ASP A 185 -5.19 0.50 20.69
CA ASP A 185 -4.73 -0.68 21.43
C ASP A 185 -5.09 -2.00 20.75
N GLY A 186 -6.06 -1.98 19.81
CA GLY A 186 -6.45 -3.15 19.01
C GLY A 186 -5.68 -3.32 17.69
N ILE A 187 -4.64 -2.54 17.44
CA ILE A 187 -3.87 -2.63 16.18
C ILE A 187 -3.20 -4.01 16.04
N GLY A 188 -2.65 -4.58 17.12
CA GLY A 188 -2.05 -5.91 17.11
C GLY A 188 -3.05 -6.99 16.69
N ASP A 189 -4.25 -6.97 17.29
CA ASP A 189 -5.32 -7.91 16.95
C ASP A 189 -5.80 -7.75 15.50
N LEU A 190 -5.79 -6.53 14.95
CA LEU A 190 -6.08 -6.31 13.54
C LEU A 190 -5.04 -7.00 12.64
N PHE A 191 -3.76 -6.99 12.98
CA PHE A 191 -2.74 -7.71 12.22
C PHE A 191 -2.92 -9.23 12.29
N ASP A 192 -3.26 -9.76 13.47
CA ASP A 192 -3.59 -11.18 13.61
C ASP A 192 -4.82 -11.54 12.74
N ASN A 193 -5.86 -10.69 12.70
CA ASN A 193 -6.99 -10.89 11.78
C ASN A 193 -6.61 -10.83 10.29
N ILE A 194 -5.66 -9.95 9.91
CA ILE A 194 -5.14 -9.88 8.53
C ILE A 194 -4.45 -11.20 8.18
N ASP A 195 -3.61 -11.70 9.08
CA ASP A 195 -2.91 -12.98 8.91
C ASP A 195 -3.89 -14.14 8.77
N ASP A 196 -4.86 -14.22 9.66
CA ASP A 196 -5.91 -15.24 9.63
C ASP A 196 -6.68 -15.20 8.31
N ALA A 197 -7.06 -14.01 7.83
CA ALA A 197 -7.72 -13.85 6.55
C ALA A 197 -6.85 -14.36 5.39
N LEU A 198 -5.54 -14.09 5.38
CA LEU A 198 -4.61 -14.55 4.33
C LEU A 198 -4.50 -16.08 4.24
N THR A 199 -4.74 -16.80 5.35
CA THR A 199 -4.78 -18.27 5.35
C THR A 199 -6.04 -18.85 4.72
N GLN A 200 -7.12 -18.05 4.61
CA GLN A 200 -8.37 -18.50 4.00
C GLN A 200 -8.26 -18.57 2.47
N GLU A 201 -9.12 -19.39 1.87
CA GLU A 201 -9.26 -19.45 0.41
C GLU A 201 -9.78 -18.12 -0.16
N ALA A 202 -9.30 -17.77 -1.35
CA ALA A 202 -9.79 -16.61 -2.07
C ALA A 202 -11.27 -16.80 -2.48
N ARG A 203 -12.12 -15.82 -2.15
CA ARG A 203 -13.55 -15.80 -2.49
C ARG A 203 -13.80 -15.49 -3.96
N PHE A 204 -12.88 -14.78 -4.60
CA PHE A 204 -12.93 -14.44 -6.02
C PHE A 204 -11.52 -14.27 -6.59
N THR A 205 -11.43 -14.28 -7.92
CA THR A 205 -10.16 -14.13 -8.63
C THR A 205 -10.00 -12.71 -9.18
N LEU A 206 -8.76 -12.21 -9.18
CA LEU A 206 -8.40 -10.95 -9.83
C LEU A 206 -7.24 -11.20 -10.79
N PRO A 207 -7.35 -10.79 -12.07
CA PRO A 207 -6.27 -10.93 -13.03
C PRO A 207 -5.07 -10.06 -12.61
N ARG A 208 -3.90 -10.68 -12.62
CA ARG A 208 -2.59 -10.06 -12.34
C ARG A 208 -1.73 -10.10 -13.59
N THR A 209 -0.80 -9.15 -13.68
CA THR A 209 0.31 -9.25 -14.61
C THR A 209 1.45 -10.00 -13.94
N THR A 210 1.68 -11.25 -14.31
CA THR A 210 3.00 -11.86 -14.14
C THR A 210 3.88 -11.37 -15.29
N THR A 211 4.98 -10.69 -14.96
CA THR A 211 6.02 -10.44 -15.96
C THR A 211 6.72 -11.77 -16.20
N ILE A 212 6.39 -12.45 -17.29
CA ILE A 212 7.12 -13.64 -17.72
C ILE A 212 8.47 -13.13 -18.25
N THR A 213 9.52 -13.24 -17.44
CA THR A 213 10.89 -13.13 -17.96
C THR A 213 11.15 -14.42 -18.74
N VAL A 214 10.82 -14.43 -20.03
CA VAL A 214 11.26 -15.50 -20.92
C VAL A 214 12.78 -15.38 -21.01
N SER A 215 13.50 -16.18 -20.23
CA SER A 215 14.92 -16.43 -20.48
C SER A 215 15.04 -17.08 -21.85
N ILE A 216 15.39 -16.29 -22.85
CA ILE A 216 15.68 -16.79 -24.19
C ILE A 216 16.97 -17.60 -24.08
N HIS A 217 16.86 -18.89 -23.75
CA HIS A 217 17.98 -19.81 -23.92
C HIS A 217 18.23 -19.91 -25.43
N GLY A 218 19.44 -19.50 -25.82
CA GLY A 218 19.86 -19.37 -27.21
C GLY A 218 19.55 -20.63 -28.01
N CYS A 219 18.69 -20.48 -29.01
CA CYS A 219 18.53 -21.47 -30.05
C CYS A 219 19.78 -21.39 -30.94
N ALA A 220 20.76 -22.25 -30.66
CA ALA A 220 21.91 -22.44 -31.52
C ALA A 220 21.42 -23.01 -32.86
N LEU A 221 21.52 -22.20 -33.91
CA LEU A 221 21.41 -22.61 -35.30
C LEU A 221 22.46 -23.70 -35.57
N GLN A 222 22.03 -24.96 -35.65
CA GLN A 222 22.80 -26.01 -36.31
C GLN A 222 22.61 -25.87 -37.82
N HIS A 223 23.63 -25.35 -38.50
CA HIS A 223 23.79 -25.55 -39.94
C HIS A 223 24.09 -27.03 -40.21
N PRO A 224 23.44 -27.67 -41.20
CA PRO A 224 23.90 -28.97 -41.68
C PRO A 224 25.13 -28.74 -42.57
N ARG A 225 26.23 -29.39 -42.21
CA ARG A 225 27.26 -29.77 -43.19
C ARG A 225 26.73 -30.98 -43.94
N PHE A 226 26.55 -30.84 -45.24
CA PHE A 226 27.04 -31.68 -46.35
C PHE A 226 26.17 -31.43 -47.59
#